data_AF-A0A938TR67-F1
#
_entry.id   AF-A0A938TR67-F1
#
_cell.length_a   1.000
_cell.length_b   1.000
_cell.length_c   1.000
_cell.angle_alpha   90.00
_cell.angle_beta   90.00
_cell.angle_gamma   90.00
#
_symmetry.space_group_name_H-M   'P 1'
#
loop_
_entity.id
_entity.type
_entity.pdbx_description
1 polymer ?
#
loop_
_entity_poly.entity_id
_entity_poly.type
_entity_poly.pdbx_seq_one_letter_code
_entity_poly.pdbx_strand_id
1 'polypeptide(L)'
;MAACLLVLAIHGLLGDPVRALAPVIAELEPMLRRTAETLSQLGIESTPAEIGAATARAAWATLGWMVLLHAFATQCAGLWAFGRLREPGLFGREFRRLTLGRFVAWLLVAAFAASFLGHRLAPTGWQPVDDVLFVLAAAFLVQALAVVHSLRELQVIGVLSVVLAYVAVLLVPMALVGIGFADTWVRFRERFAPRQGV
;
A
#
# COMPACT_ATOMS: atom_id res chain seq x y z
N MET A 1 -6.27 -8.93 -5.81
CA MET A 1 -7.58 -9.55 -5.48
C MET A 1 -7.51 -10.46 -4.27
N ALA A 2 -6.69 -11.53 -4.25
CA ALA A 2 -6.59 -12.43 -3.09
C ALA A 2 -6.26 -11.69 -1.77
N ALA A 3 -5.37 -10.69 -1.80
CA ALA A 3 -5.06 -9.88 -0.62
C ALA A 3 -6.22 -9.01 -0.14
N CYS A 4 -7.00 -8.41 -1.05
CA CYS A 4 -8.21 -7.65 -0.68
C CYS A 4 -9.26 -8.59 -0.07
N LEU A 5 -9.44 -9.79 -0.65
CA LEU A 5 -10.33 -10.82 -0.11
C LEU A 5 -9.86 -11.30 1.26
N LEU A 6 -8.55 -11.45 1.47
CA LEU A 6 -7.98 -11.81 2.76
C LEU A 6 -8.25 -10.73 3.80
N VAL A 7 -8.08 -9.45 3.46
CA VAL A 7 -8.39 -8.34 4.37
C VAL A 7 -9.88 -8.28 4.69
N LEU A 8 -10.75 -8.48 3.71
CA LEU A 8 -12.19 -8.58 3.94
C LEU A 8 -12.56 -9.81 4.77
N ALA A 9 -11.90 -10.95 4.56
CA ALA A 9 -12.10 -12.16 5.36
C ALA A 9 -11.63 -11.97 6.80
N ILE A 10 -10.50 -11.27 7.01
CA ILE A 10 -10.01 -10.89 8.34
C ILE A 10 -11.05 -10.01 9.05
N HIS A 11 -11.61 -9.00 8.37
CA HIS A 11 -12.72 -8.19 8.92
C HIS A 11 -13.96 -9.04 9.22
N GLY A 12 -14.33 -9.95 8.31
CA GLY A 12 -15.49 -10.82 8.49
C GLY A 12 -15.34 -11.83 9.64
N LEU A 13 -14.12 -12.33 9.88
CA LEU A 13 -13.84 -13.36 10.87
C LEU A 13 -13.51 -12.79 12.25
N LEU A 14 -12.73 -11.71 12.31
CA LEU A 14 -12.21 -11.13 13.56
C LEU A 14 -13.00 -9.89 14.01
N GLY A 15 -13.87 -9.36 13.16
CA GLY A 15 -14.77 -8.26 13.49
C GLY A 15 -14.05 -6.91 13.63
N ASP A 16 -14.55 -6.08 14.53
CA ASP A 16 -14.04 -4.72 14.75
C ASP A 16 -12.60 -4.76 15.31
N PRO A 17 -11.61 -4.14 14.62
CA PRO A 17 -10.22 -4.13 15.05
C PRO A 17 -10.03 -3.54 16.46
N VAL A 18 -10.87 -2.58 16.86
CA VAL A 18 -10.82 -1.98 18.20
C VAL A 18 -11.23 -3.01 19.26
N ARG A 19 -12.21 -3.85 18.97
CA ARG A 19 -12.62 -4.93 19.88
C ARG A 19 -11.59 -6.04 19.95
N ALA A 20 -11.04 -6.44 18.80
CA ALA A 20 -10.02 -7.48 18.73
C ALA A 20 -8.75 -7.10 19.52
N LEU A 21 -8.38 -5.83 19.50
CA LEU A 21 -7.20 -5.30 20.20
C LEU A 21 -7.50 -4.66 21.56
N ALA A 22 -8.75 -4.74 22.05
CA ALA A 22 -9.14 -4.22 23.36
C ALA A 22 -8.22 -4.63 24.53
N PRO A 23 -7.78 -5.91 24.68
CA PRO A 23 -6.89 -6.26 25.78
C PRO A 23 -5.53 -5.57 25.69
N VAL A 24 -4.99 -5.42 24.48
CA VAL A 24 -3.73 -4.71 24.24
C VAL A 24 -3.90 -3.20 24.51
N ILE A 25 -5.02 -2.61 24.09
CA ILE A 25 -5.33 -1.21 24.38
C ILE A 25 -5.41 -0.96 25.90
N ALA A 26 -6.02 -1.89 26.65
CA ALA A 26 -6.13 -1.78 28.10
C ALA A 26 -4.75 -1.79 28.78
N GLU A 27 -3.83 -2.65 28.33
CA GLU A 27 -2.44 -2.65 28.82
C GLU A 27 -1.69 -1.35 28.47
N LEU A 28 -2.01 -0.74 27.33
CA LEU A 28 -1.39 0.50 26.85
C LEU A 28 -2.04 1.77 27.42
N GLU A 29 -3.14 1.67 28.18
CA GLU A 29 -3.86 2.82 28.75
C GLU A 29 -2.95 3.86 29.44
N PRO A 30 -2.00 3.51 30.32
CA PRO A 30 -1.13 4.50 30.97
C PRO A 30 -0.25 5.25 29.96
N MET A 31 0.15 4.60 28.87
CA MET A 31 0.89 5.25 27.79
C MET A 31 0.00 6.18 26.98
N LEU A 32 -1.21 5.73 26.63
CA LEU A 32 -2.21 6.52 25.89
C LEU A 32 -2.60 7.80 26.65
N ARG A 33 -2.72 7.74 27.98
CA ARG A 33 -2.96 8.92 28.82
C ARG A 33 -1.82 9.94 28.72
N ARG A 34 -0.57 9.51 28.81
CA ARG A 34 0.59 10.40 28.63
C ARG A 34 0.64 11.01 27.23
N THR A 35 0.29 10.23 26.20
CA THR A 35 0.20 10.75 24.82
C THR A 35 -0.91 11.81 24.69
N ALA A 36 -2.09 11.57 25.29
CA ALA A 36 -3.19 12.54 25.30
C ALA A 36 -2.78 13.84 26.02
N GLU A 37 -2.12 13.74 27.18
CA GLU A 37 -1.58 14.90 27.89
C GLU A 37 -0.57 15.67 27.04
N THR A 38 0.35 14.97 26.37
CA THR A 38 1.34 15.60 25.48
C THR A 38 0.68 16.30 24.29
N LEU A 39 -0.33 15.68 23.66
CA LEU A 39 -1.08 16.28 22.56
C LEU A 39 -1.87 17.52 23.03
N SER A 40 -2.45 17.48 24.22
CA SER A 40 -3.16 18.63 24.79
C SER A 40 -2.23 19.84 25.03
N GLN A 41 -0.98 19.60 25.44
CA GLN A 41 0.04 20.66 25.56
C GLN A 41 0.39 21.31 24.20
N LEU A 42 0.21 20.58 23.10
CA LEU A 42 0.37 21.07 21.73
C LEU A 42 -0.92 21.68 21.15
N GLY A 43 -1.99 21.78 21.95
CA GLY A 43 -3.29 22.30 21.54
C GLY A 43 -4.16 21.30 20.76
N ILE A 44 -3.81 20.02 20.75
CA ILE A 44 -4.58 18.95 20.10
C ILE A 44 -5.38 18.22 21.18
N GLU A 45 -6.68 18.49 21.25
CA GLU A 45 -7.57 17.76 22.15
C GLU A 45 -7.89 16.38 21.55
N SER A 46 -7.45 15.33 22.23
CA SER A 46 -7.74 13.94 21.86
C SER A 46 -7.79 13.10 23.12
N THR A 47 -8.85 12.31 23.27
CA THR A 47 -9.03 11.44 24.42
C THR A 47 -8.15 10.18 24.30
N PRO A 48 -7.75 9.55 25.41
CA PRO A 48 -7.00 8.29 25.37
C PRO A 48 -7.73 7.18 24.59
N ALA A 49 -9.07 7.17 24.63
CA ALA A 49 -9.89 6.22 23.89
C ALA A 49 -9.83 6.44 22.37
N GLU A 50 -9.87 7.69 21.92
CA GLU A 50 -9.73 8.04 20.50
C GLU A 50 -8.34 7.68 19.96
N ILE A 51 -7.29 7.99 20.74
CA ILE A 51 -5.92 7.62 20.39
C ILE A 51 -5.80 6.09 20.31
N GLY A 52 -6.29 5.36 21.32
CA GLY A 52 -6.27 3.90 21.33
C GLY A 52 -7.01 3.28 20.15
N ALA A 53 -8.19 3.79 19.79
CA ALA A 53 -8.95 3.33 18.63
C ALA A 53 -8.24 3.65 17.31
N ALA A 54 -7.59 4.81 17.18
CA ALA A 54 -6.78 5.15 16.02
C ALA A 54 -5.55 4.23 15.91
N THR A 55 -4.84 3.99 17.02
CA THR A 55 -3.69 3.07 17.08
C THR A 55 -4.10 1.65 16.72
N ALA A 56 -5.21 1.13 17.23
CA ALA A 56 -5.70 -0.20 16.89
C ALA A 56 -6.02 -0.35 15.40
N ARG A 57 -6.71 0.65 14.82
CA ARG A 57 -6.99 0.67 13.37
C ARG A 57 -5.71 0.72 12.54
N ALA A 58 -4.75 1.57 12.92
CA ALA A 58 -3.46 1.67 12.24
C ALA A 58 -2.65 0.37 12.35
N ALA A 59 -2.61 -0.25 13.53
CA ALA A 59 -1.94 -1.53 13.75
C ALA A 59 -2.58 -2.64 12.90
N TRP A 60 -3.91 -2.67 12.82
CA TRP A 60 -4.65 -3.63 12.01
C TRP A 60 -4.34 -3.51 10.53
N ALA A 61 -4.41 -2.30 9.97
CA ALA A 61 -4.05 -2.02 8.58
C ALA A 61 -2.58 -2.40 8.30
N THR A 62 -1.69 -2.11 9.26
CA THR A 62 -0.26 -2.44 9.16
C THR A 62 -0.03 -3.95 9.14
N LEU A 63 -0.75 -4.74 9.93
CA LEU A 63 -0.67 -6.20 9.91
C LEU A 63 -1.13 -6.77 8.56
N GLY A 64 -2.28 -6.31 8.06
CA GLY A 64 -2.76 -6.71 6.72
C GLY A 64 -1.73 -6.40 5.63
N TRP A 65 -1.06 -5.25 5.75
CA TRP A 65 0.02 -4.85 4.86
C TRP A 65 1.28 -5.72 5.01
N MET A 66 1.71 -6.03 6.22
CA MET A 66 2.85 -6.92 6.46
C MET A 66 2.63 -8.29 5.85
N VAL A 67 1.42 -8.85 5.97
CA VAL A 67 1.05 -10.13 5.34
C VAL A 67 1.14 -10.05 3.82
N LEU A 68 0.62 -8.97 3.22
CA LEU A 68 0.72 -8.73 1.78
C LEU A 68 2.18 -8.61 1.32
N LEU A 69 2.98 -7.78 2.01
CA LEU A 69 4.40 -7.62 1.70
C LEU A 69 5.16 -8.94 1.83
N HIS A 70 4.84 -9.74 2.85
CA HIS A 70 5.46 -11.04 3.03
C HIS A 70 5.09 -12.00 1.88
N ALA A 71 3.81 -12.07 1.51
CA ALA A 71 3.35 -12.88 0.37
C ALA A 71 3.99 -12.41 -0.95
N PHE A 72 4.11 -11.11 -1.17
CA PHE A 72 4.75 -10.56 -2.36
C PHE A 72 6.26 -10.83 -2.37
N ALA A 73 6.95 -10.62 -1.24
CA ALA A 73 8.38 -10.87 -1.12
C ALA A 73 8.73 -12.35 -1.32
N THR A 74 7.91 -13.26 -0.77
CA THR A 74 8.08 -14.71 -0.98
C THR A 74 7.88 -15.12 -2.43
N GLN A 75 6.90 -14.54 -3.13
CA GLN A 75 6.73 -14.74 -4.58
C GLN A 75 7.94 -14.23 -5.37
N CYS A 76 8.44 -13.04 -5.03
CA CYS A 76 9.62 -12.45 -5.65
C CYS A 76 10.87 -13.30 -5.40
N ALA A 77 11.08 -13.75 -4.17
CA ALA A 77 12.18 -14.65 -3.80
C ALA A 77 12.09 -15.99 -4.53
N GLY A 78 10.88 -16.56 -4.65
CA GLY A 78 10.63 -17.79 -5.40
C GLY A 78 10.96 -17.62 -6.89
N LEU A 79 10.47 -16.55 -7.52
CA LEU A 79 10.78 -16.22 -8.93
C LEU A 79 12.26 -15.95 -9.15
N TRP A 80 12.92 -15.28 -8.20
CA TRP A 80 14.36 -15.02 -8.25
C TRP A 80 15.17 -16.32 -8.13
N ALA A 81 14.84 -17.17 -7.16
CA ALA A 81 15.52 -18.46 -6.97
C ALA A 81 15.32 -19.38 -8.18
N PHE A 82 14.09 -19.45 -8.70
CA PHE A 82 13.78 -20.21 -9.91
C PHE A 82 14.54 -19.66 -11.13
N GLY A 83 14.51 -18.34 -11.34
CA GLY A 83 15.23 -17.68 -12.43
C GLY A 83 16.73 -17.91 -12.35
N ARG A 84 17.33 -17.89 -11.15
CA ARG A 84 18.76 -18.17 -10.98
C ARG A 84 19.14 -19.59 -11.44
N LEU A 85 18.26 -20.58 -11.28
CA LEU A 85 18.53 -21.98 -11.62
C LEU A 85 18.19 -22.33 -13.07
N ARG A 86 17.15 -21.70 -13.63
CA ARG A 86 16.56 -22.08 -14.93
C ARG A 86 16.71 -21.02 -16.01
N GLU A 87 16.55 -19.74 -15.67
CA GLU A 87 16.53 -18.64 -16.64
C GLU A 87 17.01 -17.31 -16.02
N PRO A 88 18.32 -16.99 -16.14
CA PRO A 88 18.90 -15.80 -15.54
C PRO A 88 18.19 -14.53 -15.99
N GLY A 89 17.81 -13.67 -15.04
CA GLY A 89 17.13 -12.41 -15.31
C GLY A 89 15.61 -12.49 -15.45
N LEU A 90 15.00 -13.68 -15.39
CA LEU A 90 13.54 -13.88 -15.41
C LEU A 90 12.81 -12.95 -14.44
N PHE A 91 13.24 -12.93 -13.16
CA PHE A 91 12.62 -12.09 -12.15
C PHE A 91 12.59 -10.60 -12.55
N GLY A 92 13.73 -10.05 -12.97
CA GLY A 92 13.81 -8.64 -13.34
C GLY A 92 12.91 -8.31 -14.53
N ARG A 93 12.81 -9.22 -15.51
CA ARG A 93 11.94 -9.08 -16.66
C ARG A 93 10.46 -9.11 -16.27
N GLU A 94 10.03 -10.05 -15.44
CA GLU A 94 8.64 -10.16 -14.99
C GLU A 94 8.25 -9.00 -14.08
N PHE A 95 9.12 -8.62 -13.15
CA PHE A 95 8.88 -7.47 -12.27
C PHE A 95 8.66 -6.19 -13.08
N ARG A 96 9.51 -5.89 -14.07
CA ARG A 96 9.36 -4.70 -14.93
C ARG A 96 8.15 -4.74 -15.84
N ARG A 97 7.54 -5.92 -16.06
CA ARG A 97 6.30 -6.10 -16.85
C ARG A 97 5.03 -6.04 -15.99
N LEU A 98 5.16 -5.99 -14.67
CA LEU A 98 4.03 -5.99 -13.74
C LEU A 98 3.07 -4.83 -14.03
N THR A 99 1.81 -5.15 -14.26
CA THR A 99 0.69 -4.22 -14.47
C THR A 99 -0.53 -4.75 -13.72
N LEU A 100 -1.24 -3.88 -13.00
CA LEU A 100 -2.46 -4.25 -12.27
C LEU A 100 -3.72 -4.15 -13.15
N GLY A 101 -3.63 -3.46 -14.28
CA GLY A 101 -4.73 -3.33 -15.25
C GLY A 101 -5.85 -2.38 -14.81
N ARG A 102 -6.71 -1.99 -15.77
CA ARG A 102 -7.73 -0.95 -15.59
C ARG A 102 -8.80 -1.31 -14.57
N PHE A 103 -9.16 -2.60 -14.48
CA PHE A 103 -10.16 -3.07 -13.52
C PHE A 103 -9.75 -2.78 -12.07
N VAL A 104 -8.52 -3.15 -11.69
CA VAL A 104 -7.98 -2.87 -10.34
C VAL A 104 -7.87 -1.38 -10.08
N ALA A 105 -7.56 -0.59 -11.12
CA ALA A 105 -7.47 0.86 -11.00
C ALA A 105 -8.85 1.50 -10.74
N TRP A 106 -9.92 1.01 -11.38
CA TRP A 106 -11.28 1.42 -11.06
C TRP A 106 -11.72 0.99 -9.66
N LEU A 107 -11.29 -0.19 -9.18
CA LEU A 107 -11.53 -0.59 -7.80
C LEU A 107 -10.87 0.38 -6.81
N LEU A 108 -9.66 0.86 -7.10
CA LEU A 108 -9.01 1.88 -6.27
C LEU A 108 -9.82 3.17 -6.23
N VAL A 109 -10.31 3.65 -7.38
CA VAL A 109 -11.16 4.85 -7.46
C VAL A 109 -12.46 4.66 -6.68
N ALA A 110 -13.10 3.50 -6.82
CA ALA A 110 -14.34 3.18 -6.10
C ALA A 110 -14.10 3.11 -4.59
N ALA A 111 -13.03 2.46 -4.14
CA ALA A 111 -12.65 2.39 -2.72
C ALA A 111 -12.33 3.77 -2.16
N PHE A 112 -11.63 4.62 -2.92
CA PHE A 112 -11.35 6.01 -2.54
C PHE A 112 -12.64 6.83 -2.41
N ALA A 113 -13.55 6.74 -3.39
CA ALA A 113 -14.83 7.45 -3.34
C ALA A 113 -15.70 6.98 -2.16
N ALA A 114 -15.74 5.66 -1.91
CA ALA A 114 -16.47 5.08 -0.79
C ALA A 114 -15.88 5.48 0.56
N SER A 115 -14.55 5.48 0.70
CA SER A 115 -13.84 5.96 1.89
C SER A 115 -14.14 7.44 2.14
N PHE A 116 -13.99 8.28 1.11
CA PHE A 116 -14.26 9.72 1.19
C PHE A 116 -15.71 10.01 1.61
N LEU A 117 -16.68 9.35 0.96
CA LEU A 117 -18.09 9.52 1.29
C LEU A 117 -18.42 8.98 2.69
N GLY A 118 -17.83 7.85 3.08
CA GLY A 118 -17.99 7.26 4.40
C GLY A 118 -17.59 8.21 5.52
N HIS A 119 -16.44 8.87 5.39
CA HIS A 119 -15.97 9.87 6.36
C HIS A 119 -16.82 11.16 6.38
N ARG A 120 -17.51 11.48 5.27
CA ARG A 120 -18.44 12.62 5.22
C ARG A 120 -19.78 12.33 5.89
N LEU A 121 -20.22 11.08 5.84
CA LEU A 121 -21.53 10.66 6.35
C LEU A 121 -21.47 10.16 7.81
N ALA A 122 -20.34 9.61 8.25
CA ALA A 122 -20.15 9.09 9.60
C ALA A 122 -18.78 9.47 10.15
N PRO A 123 -18.67 9.91 11.42
CA PRO A 123 -17.40 10.33 12.02
C PRO A 123 -16.33 9.23 12.03
N THR A 124 -16.75 7.96 12.09
CA THR A 124 -15.84 6.81 12.20
C THR A 124 -15.46 6.19 10.86
N GLY A 125 -16.04 6.63 9.74
CA GLY A 125 -15.82 6.04 8.42
C GLY A 125 -16.26 4.57 8.32
N TRP A 126 -15.89 3.90 7.23
CA TRP A 126 -16.11 2.45 7.04
C TRP A 126 -14.77 1.74 6.91
N GLN A 127 -14.21 1.32 8.06
CA GLN A 127 -12.84 0.79 8.17
C GLN A 127 -12.44 -0.27 7.13
N PRO A 128 -13.27 -1.27 6.78
CA PRO A 128 -12.90 -2.25 5.76
C PRO A 128 -12.59 -1.62 4.40
N VAL A 129 -13.29 -0.53 4.05
CA VAL A 129 -13.04 0.20 2.79
C VAL A 129 -11.69 0.89 2.84
N ASP A 130 -11.33 1.48 3.98
CA ASP A 130 -10.05 2.16 4.18
C ASP A 130 -8.89 1.17 4.09
N ASP A 131 -9.05 -0.02 4.67
CA ASP A 131 -8.04 -1.08 4.61
C ASP A 131 -7.89 -1.64 3.18
N VAL A 132 -9.00 -1.81 2.44
CA VAL A 132 -8.95 -2.19 1.02
C VAL A 132 -8.29 -1.11 0.18
N LEU A 133 -8.62 0.16 0.42
CA LEU A 133 -8.00 1.30 -0.23
C LEU A 133 -6.49 1.30 0.00
N PHE A 134 -6.05 1.08 1.25
CA PHE A 134 -4.65 0.99 1.62
C PHE A 134 -3.92 -0.12 0.86
N VAL A 135 -4.50 -1.33 0.82
CA VAL A 135 -3.96 -2.50 0.10
C VAL A 135 -3.83 -2.23 -1.40
N LEU A 136 -4.86 -1.63 -2.01
CA LEU A 136 -4.85 -1.30 -3.43
C LEU A 136 -3.80 -0.23 -3.75
N ALA A 137 -3.74 0.84 -2.95
CA ALA A 137 -2.74 1.90 -3.09
C ALA A 137 -1.33 1.31 -3.05
N ALA A 138 -1.10 0.40 -2.11
CA ALA A 138 0.21 -0.17 -1.91
C ALA A 138 0.59 -1.22 -2.99
N ALA A 139 -0.39 -1.89 -3.63
CA ALA A 139 -0.14 -2.61 -4.88
C ALA A 139 0.29 -1.67 -6.01
N PHE A 140 -0.34 -0.50 -6.14
CA PHE A 140 0.07 0.52 -7.12
C PHE A 140 1.44 1.13 -6.82
N LEU A 141 1.85 1.20 -5.55
CA LEU A 141 3.22 1.57 -5.17
C LEU A 141 4.25 0.57 -5.75
N VAL A 142 3.97 -0.73 -5.66
CA VAL A 142 4.82 -1.78 -6.27
C VAL A 142 4.85 -1.62 -7.79
N GLN A 143 3.70 -1.35 -8.44
CA GLN A 143 3.66 -1.05 -9.86
C GLN A 143 4.50 0.18 -10.22
N ALA A 144 4.50 1.23 -9.39
CA ALA A 144 5.33 2.41 -9.61
C ALA A 144 6.83 2.06 -9.60
N LEU A 145 7.28 1.21 -8.67
CA LEU A 145 8.65 0.71 -8.67
C LEU A 145 8.97 -0.10 -9.92
N ALA A 146 8.05 -0.97 -10.36
CA ALA A 146 8.20 -1.70 -11.63
C ALA A 146 8.37 -0.75 -12.82
N VAL A 147 7.60 0.35 -12.87
CA VAL A 147 7.73 1.39 -13.90
C VAL A 147 9.09 2.07 -13.85
N VAL A 148 9.53 2.51 -12.67
CA VAL A 148 10.85 3.16 -12.49
C VAL A 148 11.99 2.24 -12.95
N HIS A 149 11.96 0.97 -12.56
CA HIS A 149 12.97 -0.01 -13.00
C HIS A 149 12.89 -0.29 -14.51
N SER A 150 11.69 -0.28 -15.10
CA SER A 150 11.50 -0.40 -16.54
C SER A 150 12.06 0.79 -17.30
N LEU A 151 11.80 2.02 -16.85
CA LEU A 151 12.31 3.23 -17.48
C LEU A 151 13.84 3.33 -17.37
N ARG A 152 14.41 2.86 -16.26
CA ARG A 152 15.86 2.75 -16.09
C ARG A 152 16.48 1.75 -17.06
N GLU A 153 15.83 0.60 -17.28
CA GLU A 153 16.30 -0.40 -18.25
C GLU A 153 16.26 0.15 -19.68
N LEU A 154 15.22 0.91 -20.01
CA LEU A 154 15.09 1.62 -21.28
C LEU A 154 16.02 2.84 -21.40
N GLN A 155 16.89 3.08 -20.42
CA GLN A 155 17.83 4.22 -20.35
C GLN A 155 17.16 5.60 -20.41
N VAL A 156 15.85 5.68 -20.10
CA VAL A 156 15.09 6.95 -20.06
C VAL A 156 15.47 7.77 -18.83
N ILE A 157 15.78 7.08 -17.72
CA ILE A 157 16.17 7.68 -16.44
C ILE A 157 17.45 7.04 -15.90
N GLY A 158 18.20 7.80 -15.11
CA GLY A 158 19.43 7.34 -14.47
C GLY A 158 19.21 6.54 -13.19
N VAL A 159 20.30 5.95 -12.67
CA VAL A 159 20.30 5.21 -11.39
C VAL A 159 19.86 6.10 -10.22
N LEU A 160 20.22 7.38 -10.24
CA LEU A 160 19.81 8.33 -9.20
C LEU A 160 18.28 8.40 -9.06
N SER A 161 17.53 8.35 -10.16
CA SER A 161 16.06 8.36 -10.13
C SER A 161 15.49 7.12 -9.44
N VAL A 162 16.15 5.97 -9.59
CA VAL A 162 15.75 4.73 -8.89
C VAL A 162 16.01 4.88 -7.39
N VAL A 163 17.16 5.39 -6.99
CA VAL A 163 17.49 5.66 -5.57
C VAL A 163 16.48 6.63 -4.97
N LEU A 164 16.19 7.73 -5.66
CA LEU A 164 15.19 8.71 -5.24
C LEU A 164 13.78 8.11 -5.15
N ALA A 165 13.42 7.17 -6.03
CA ALA A 165 12.15 6.46 -5.91
C ALA A 165 12.08 5.64 -4.62
N TYR A 166 13.16 4.96 -4.21
CA TYR A 166 13.17 4.24 -2.92
C TYR A 166 13.12 5.18 -1.71
N VAL A 167 13.77 6.34 -1.78
CA VAL A 167 13.62 7.38 -0.74
C VAL A 167 12.18 7.90 -0.71
N ALA A 168 11.57 8.12 -1.88
CA ALA A 168 10.19 8.58 -2.01
C ALA A 168 9.16 7.57 -1.50
N VAL A 169 9.45 6.26 -1.52
CA VAL A 169 8.60 5.25 -0.86
C VAL A 169 8.43 5.55 0.64
N LEU A 170 9.48 6.07 1.29
CA LEU A 170 9.43 6.39 2.72
C LEU A 170 8.86 7.79 2.98
N LEU A 171 9.23 8.78 2.18
CA LEU A 171 8.89 10.17 2.44
C LEU A 171 7.53 10.59 1.85
N VAL A 172 7.22 10.12 0.65
CA VAL A 172 6.04 10.55 -0.13
C VAL A 172 5.41 9.37 -0.89
N PRO A 173 5.04 8.26 -0.22
CA PRO A 173 4.56 7.04 -0.88
C PRO A 173 3.36 7.31 -1.79
N MET A 174 2.45 8.21 -1.38
CA MET A 174 1.26 8.53 -2.16
C MET A 174 1.56 9.16 -3.53
N ALA A 175 2.66 9.90 -3.66
CA ALA A 175 3.08 10.43 -4.96
C ALA A 175 3.45 9.29 -5.93
N LEU A 176 4.14 8.27 -5.42
CA LEU A 176 4.49 7.09 -6.21
C LEU A 176 3.27 6.23 -6.54
N VAL A 177 2.32 6.07 -5.61
CA VAL A 177 1.03 5.42 -5.90
C VAL A 177 0.37 6.07 -7.12
N GLY A 178 0.39 7.40 -7.20
CA GLY A 178 -0.11 8.15 -8.36
C GLY A 178 0.61 7.80 -9.68
N ILE A 179 1.93 7.59 -9.65
CA ILE A 179 2.70 7.15 -10.83
C ILE A 179 2.27 5.76 -11.27
N GLY A 180 2.21 4.81 -10.33
CA GLY A 180 1.78 3.43 -10.61
C GLY A 180 0.36 3.38 -11.15
N PHE A 181 -0.54 4.16 -10.55
CA PHE A 181 -1.91 4.37 -11.03
C PHE A 181 -1.89 4.89 -12.47
N ALA A 182 -1.27 6.06 -12.71
CA ALA A 182 -1.24 6.73 -14.01
C ALA A 182 -0.69 5.84 -15.14
N ASP A 183 0.31 4.98 -14.86
CA ASP A 183 0.86 4.05 -15.83
C ASP A 183 -0.20 3.11 -16.43
N THR A 184 -1.30 2.82 -15.71
CA THR A 184 -2.40 1.98 -16.20
C THR A 184 -3.14 2.59 -17.41
N TRP A 185 -3.12 3.91 -17.54
CA TRP A 185 -3.73 4.62 -18.68
C TRP A 185 -2.68 5.15 -19.65
N VAL A 186 -1.62 5.75 -19.12
CA VAL A 186 -0.60 6.42 -19.92
C VAL A 186 0.32 5.38 -20.59
N ARG A 187 0.56 4.24 -19.94
CA ARG A 187 1.48 3.17 -20.39
C ARG A 187 2.88 3.75 -20.66
N PHE A 188 3.51 4.36 -19.64
CA PHE A 188 4.78 5.07 -19.78
C PHE A 188 5.85 4.18 -20.43
N ARG A 189 5.92 2.92 -20.00
CA ARG A 189 6.87 1.92 -20.47
C ARG A 189 6.84 1.72 -21.98
N GLU A 190 5.66 1.78 -22.58
CA GLU A 190 5.48 1.56 -24.01
C GLU A 190 5.73 2.82 -24.82
N ARG A 191 5.39 3.99 -24.28
CA ARG A 191 5.64 5.27 -24.95
C ARG A 191 7.12 5.55 -25.12
N PHE A 192 7.93 5.09 -24.17
CA PHE A 192 9.39 5.26 -24.20
C PHE A 192 10.13 4.00 -24.65
N ALA A 193 9.43 2.89 -24.92
CA ALA A 193 10.06 1.75 -25.56
C ALA A 193 10.56 2.19 -26.95
N PRO A 194 11.78 1.82 -27.36
CA PRO A 194 12.22 2.01 -28.73
C PRO A 194 11.17 1.40 -29.65
N ARG A 195 10.61 2.19 -30.57
CA ARG A 195 9.79 1.64 -31.65
C ARG A 195 10.70 0.67 -32.41
N GLN A 196 10.49 -0.63 -32.25
CA GLN A 196 11.07 -1.60 -33.17
C GLN A 196 10.45 -1.27 -34.52
N GLY A 197 11.24 -0.63 -35.37
CA GLY A 197 10.84 -0.25 -36.71
C GLY A 197 10.48 -1.47 -37.53
N VAL A 198 9.45 -1.29 -38.34
CA VAL A 198 9.32 -1.88 -39.68
C VAL A 198 10.67 -1.81 -40.41
#